data_AF-M5PY51-F1
#
_entry.id   AF-M5PY51-F1
#
_cell.length_a   1.000
_cell.length_b   1.000
_cell.length_c   1.000
_cell.angle_alpha   90.00
_cell.angle_beta   90.00
_cell.angle_gamma   90.00
#
_symmetry.space_group_name_H-M   'P 1'
#
loop_
_entity.id
_entity.type
_entity.pdbx_description
1 polymer ?
#
loop_
_entity_poly.entity_id
_entity_poly.type
_entity_poly.pdbx_seq_one_letter_code
_entity_poly.pdbx_strand_id
1 'polypeptide(L)'
;MAIESRPGTGEPLLGLCLSMVEKYLIRGGWSVRDLWLSGKPEVTTLAQDPAGACELRYPKPTLLTPDQDRSAALAELMSRLAILEGITPEALSLKVMAEFSRPPLGYNCRMCGQCCTRFRDAWQGLVSVEEVEGWRRAGFASILRLVSEEKREGRIYYKAWVNPKTGEYFKRCPWLRKMNSGMGCAIHLHKPLKCRTFPYTREQAEYSGCRAFDHDREGDALAEG
;
A
#
# COMPACT_ATOMS: atom_id res chain seq x y z
N MET A 1 2.05 14.45 -36.98
CA MET A 1 1.36 15.28 -35.97
C MET A 1 1.98 14.97 -34.62
N ALA A 2 2.60 15.98 -34.00
CA ALA A 2 3.31 15.85 -32.74
C ALA A 2 2.35 15.45 -31.61
N ILE A 3 2.75 14.44 -30.84
CA ILE A 3 2.06 14.02 -29.63
C ILE A 3 2.52 14.98 -28.55
N GLU A 4 1.73 16.00 -28.24
CA GLU A 4 1.98 16.86 -27.09
C GLU A 4 1.96 16.00 -25.82
N SER A 5 3.08 15.98 -25.11
CA SER A 5 3.25 15.33 -23.82
C SER A 5 2.35 16.01 -22.79
N ARG A 6 1.26 15.34 -22.40
CA ARG A 6 0.43 15.76 -21.27
C ARG A 6 1.27 15.77 -19.99
N PRO A 7 1.30 16.85 -19.21
CA PRO A 7 1.87 16.80 -17.86
C PRO A 7 1.07 15.78 -17.03
N GLY A 8 1.76 14.77 -16.47
CA GLY A 8 1.16 13.74 -15.62
C GLY A 8 1.22 12.29 -16.12
N THR A 9 1.97 11.99 -17.19
CA THR A 9 2.21 10.60 -17.65
C THR A 9 3.36 9.90 -16.93
N GLY A 10 4.05 10.59 -16.01
CA GLY A 10 5.10 9.99 -15.19
C GLY A 10 4.51 9.17 -14.05
N GLU A 11 5.19 8.07 -13.70
CA GLU A 11 4.95 7.39 -12.42
C GLU A 11 5.11 8.43 -11.30
N PRO A 12 4.23 8.49 -10.27
CA PRO A 12 4.51 9.32 -9.12
C PRO A 12 5.77 8.72 -8.52
N LEU A 13 6.89 9.44 -8.62
CA LEU A 13 8.14 9.09 -7.97
C LEU A 13 7.92 9.25 -6.46
N LEU A 14 7.21 8.28 -5.90
CA LEU A 14 7.16 8.05 -4.47
C LEU A 14 8.50 7.46 -4.11
N GLY A 15 9.35 8.27 -3.47
CA GLY A 15 10.55 7.77 -2.85
C GLY A 15 10.19 6.75 -1.77
N LEU A 16 11.20 6.01 -1.30
CA LEU A 16 11.04 5.09 -0.19
C LEU A 16 10.36 5.80 1.00
N CYS A 17 9.40 5.14 1.64
CA CYS A 17 8.67 5.68 2.78
C CYS A 17 8.36 4.60 3.83
N LEU A 18 7.96 5.02 5.03
CA LEU A 18 7.65 4.11 6.15
C LEU A 18 6.59 3.06 5.77
N SER A 19 5.61 3.41 4.93
CA SER A 19 4.58 2.44 4.50
C SER A 19 5.14 1.37 3.56
N MET A 20 6.13 1.68 2.71
CA MET A 20 6.79 0.65 1.91
C MET A 20 7.56 -0.33 2.79
N VAL A 21 8.28 0.18 3.79
CA VAL A 21 9.05 -0.67 4.73
C VAL A 21 8.11 -1.53 5.59
N GLU A 22 7.02 -0.96 6.13
CA GLU A 22 6.00 -1.74 6.89
C GLU A 22 5.46 -2.90 6.05
N LYS A 23 5.18 -2.66 4.76
CA LYS A 23 4.64 -3.71 3.87
C LYS A 23 5.69 -4.75 3.49
N TYR A 24 6.95 -4.34 3.32
CA TYR A 24 8.07 -5.26 3.15
C TYR A 24 8.21 -6.18 4.37
N LEU A 25 8.16 -5.63 5.59
CA LEU A 25 8.22 -6.41 6.83
C LEU A 25 7.07 -7.42 6.94
N ILE A 26 5.82 -6.98 6.70
CA ILE A 26 4.64 -7.87 6.71
C ILE A 26 4.81 -9.02 5.72
N ARG A 27 5.36 -8.75 4.53
CA ARG A 27 5.65 -9.80 3.53
C ARG A 27 6.74 -10.76 3.97
N GLY A 28 7.73 -10.28 4.71
CA GLY A 28 8.75 -11.09 5.36
C GLY A 28 8.24 -11.88 6.58
N GLY A 29 6.94 -11.87 6.85
CA GLY A 29 6.33 -12.60 7.95
C GLY A 29 6.38 -11.88 9.31
N TRP A 30 6.84 -10.63 9.35
CA TRP A 30 6.86 -9.85 10.58
C TRP A 30 5.44 -9.54 11.05
N SER A 31 5.21 -9.64 12.34
CA SER A 31 3.97 -9.17 12.95
C SER A 31 4.06 -7.67 13.19
N VAL A 32 2.98 -6.93 12.88
CA VAL A 32 2.93 -5.47 13.04
C VAL A 32 1.73 -5.09 13.90
N ARG A 33 1.96 -4.27 14.93
CA ARG A 33 0.92 -3.75 15.82
C ARG A 33 1.15 -2.27 16.15
N ASP A 34 0.07 -1.55 16.36
CA ASP A 34 0.13 -0.12 16.70
C ASP A 34 0.01 0.06 18.22
N LEU A 35 0.92 0.83 18.79
CA LEU A 35 0.97 1.19 20.20
C LEU A 35 0.38 2.59 20.39
N TRP A 36 -0.72 2.64 21.14
CA TRP A 36 -1.43 3.86 21.47
C TRP A 36 -1.13 4.24 22.90
N LEU A 37 -0.46 5.38 23.09
CA LEU A 37 -0.19 5.91 24.42
C LEU A 37 -1.26 6.92 24.80
N SER A 38 -1.90 6.70 25.95
CA SER A 38 -2.93 7.61 26.46
C SER A 38 -2.37 9.02 26.63
N GLY A 39 -3.13 10.03 26.20
CA GLY A 39 -2.75 11.44 26.28
C GLY A 39 -1.66 11.88 25.30
N LYS A 40 -1.18 11.00 24.41
CA LYS A 40 -0.17 11.34 23.39
C LYS A 40 -0.73 11.28 21.97
N PRO A 41 -0.48 12.29 21.12
CA PRO A 41 -0.89 12.25 19.72
C PRO A 41 -0.05 11.23 18.92
N GLU A 42 1.17 10.90 19.35
CA GLU A 42 2.03 9.96 18.62
C GLU A 42 1.49 8.53 18.68
N VAL A 43 1.53 7.86 17.54
CA VAL A 43 1.24 6.43 17.42
C VAL A 43 2.49 5.75 16.90
N THR A 44 3.01 4.82 17.70
CA THR A 44 4.20 4.06 17.34
C THR A 44 3.78 2.69 16.84
N THR A 45 4.17 2.35 15.63
CA THR A 45 4.07 1.00 15.11
C THR A 45 5.27 0.18 15.59
N LEU A 46 4.98 -1.01 16.06
CA LEU A 46 5.96 -2.02 16.47
C LEU A 46 5.87 -3.18 15.48
N ALA A 47 6.98 -3.48 14.82
CA ALA A 47 7.15 -4.67 14.02
C ALA A 47 8.06 -5.66 14.74
N GLN A 48 7.62 -6.89 14.89
CA GLN A 48 8.36 -7.96 15.56
C GLN A 48 8.61 -9.08 14.55
N ASP A 49 9.85 -9.57 14.51
CA ASP A 49 10.27 -10.59 13.55
C ASP A 49 9.59 -11.95 13.83
N PRO A 50 9.60 -12.87 12.85
CA PRO A 50 8.97 -14.18 13.00
C PRO A 50 9.50 -15.00 14.18
N ALA A 51 10.78 -14.86 14.56
CA ALA A 51 11.35 -15.57 15.70
C ALA A 51 11.08 -14.87 17.04
N GLY A 52 10.55 -13.65 17.02
CA GLY A 52 10.29 -12.84 18.20
C GLY A 52 11.56 -12.32 18.91
N ALA A 53 12.71 -12.42 18.25
CA ALA A 53 14.02 -12.06 18.79
C ALA A 53 14.32 -10.55 18.70
N CYS A 54 13.67 -9.83 17.77
CA CYS A 54 13.92 -8.42 17.56
C CYS A 54 12.63 -7.62 17.30
N GLU A 55 12.67 -6.34 17.69
CA GLU A 55 11.59 -5.39 17.50
C GLU A 55 12.10 -4.11 16.82
N LEU A 56 11.39 -3.67 15.79
CA LEU A 56 11.54 -2.37 15.15
C LEU A 56 10.38 -1.47 15.57
N ARG A 57 10.67 -0.19 15.80
CA ARG A 57 9.66 0.81 16.19
C ARG A 57 9.79 2.01 15.27
N TYR A 58 8.65 2.47 14.76
CA TYR A 58 8.57 3.60 13.85
C TYR A 58 7.22 4.28 13.95
N PRO A 59 7.08 5.54 13.53
CA PRO A 59 5.78 6.20 13.45
C PRO A 59 4.77 5.43 12.60
N LYS A 60 3.49 5.45 12.99
CA LYS A 60 2.44 4.86 12.16
C LYS A 60 2.47 5.47 10.76
N PRO A 61 2.66 4.70 9.68
CA PRO A 61 2.85 5.29 8.36
C PRO A 61 1.65 6.11 7.86
N THR A 62 0.44 5.76 8.28
CA THR A 62 -0.83 6.39 7.85
C THR A 62 -1.30 7.52 8.77
N LEU A 63 -0.58 7.81 9.86
CA LEU A 63 -0.89 8.90 10.78
C LEU A 63 0.31 9.84 10.85
N LEU A 64 0.06 11.13 10.71
CA LEU A 64 1.05 12.18 10.90
C LEU A 64 0.73 12.93 12.19
N THR A 65 1.70 13.08 13.06
CA THR A 65 1.65 14.07 14.13
C THR A 65 2.39 15.34 13.72
N PRO A 66 1.94 16.53 14.15
CA PRO A 66 2.72 17.76 14.01
C PRO A 66 4.15 17.58 14.49
N ASP A 67 5.09 18.23 13.81
CA ASP A 67 6.53 18.27 14.15
C ASP A 67 7.28 16.93 14.07
N GLN A 68 6.63 15.85 13.60
CA GLN A 68 7.28 14.57 13.39
C GLN A 68 8.21 14.60 12.18
N ASP A 69 9.51 14.42 12.41
CA ASP A 69 10.50 14.21 11.35
C ASP A 69 10.42 12.78 10.80
N ARG A 70 9.62 12.62 9.75
CA ARG A 70 9.41 11.31 9.09
C ARG A 70 10.62 10.85 8.29
N SER A 71 11.43 11.78 7.79
CA SER A 71 12.66 11.45 7.06
C SER A 71 13.69 10.86 8.01
N ALA A 72 13.87 11.47 9.19
CA ALA A 72 14.71 10.91 10.25
C ALA A 72 14.19 9.55 10.73
N ALA A 73 12.87 9.42 10.94
CA ALA A 73 12.27 8.15 11.35
C ALA A 73 12.48 7.03 10.31
N LEU A 74 12.37 7.34 9.02
CA LEU A 74 12.67 6.39 7.94
C LEU A 74 14.15 6.01 7.93
N ALA A 75 15.05 6.98 8.03
CA ALA A 75 16.49 6.73 8.04
C ALA A 75 16.91 5.83 9.21
N GLU A 76 16.37 6.08 10.40
CA GLU A 76 16.59 5.25 11.58
C GLU A 76 16.07 3.81 11.38
N LEU A 77 14.83 3.67 10.91
CA LEU A 77 14.23 2.36 10.64
C LEU A 77 15.07 1.55 9.64
N MET A 78 15.47 2.19 8.54
CA MET A 78 16.28 1.57 7.49
C MET A 78 17.66 1.18 8.00
N SER A 79 18.29 2.02 8.83
CA SER A 79 19.61 1.73 9.40
C SER A 79 19.56 0.51 10.32
N ARG A 80 18.54 0.44 11.20
CA ARG A 80 18.35 -0.71 12.08
C ARG A 80 18.02 -1.99 11.32
N LEU A 81 17.12 -1.92 10.34
CA LEU A 81 16.77 -3.08 9.52
C LEU A 81 17.96 -3.57 8.67
N ALA A 82 18.79 -2.66 8.16
CA ALA A 82 19.98 -3.01 7.38
C ALA A 82 20.99 -3.80 8.22
N ILE A 83 21.19 -3.40 9.48
CA ILE A 83 22.01 -4.16 10.45
C ILE A 83 21.46 -5.56 10.67
N LEU A 84 20.15 -5.69 10.88
CA LEU A 84 19.50 -6.99 11.09
C LEU A 84 19.62 -7.92 9.87
N GLU A 85 19.56 -7.36 8.67
CA GLU A 85 19.70 -8.11 7.42
C GLU A 85 21.17 -8.32 6.97
N GLY A 86 22.13 -7.68 7.64
CA GLY A 86 23.56 -7.79 7.31
C GLY A 86 23.91 -7.16 5.96
N ILE A 87 23.19 -6.11 5.53
CA ILE A 87 23.41 -5.40 4.26
C ILE A 87 23.50 -3.88 4.47
N THR A 88 23.90 -3.12 3.46
CA THR A 88 23.94 -1.65 3.57
C THR A 88 22.54 -1.03 3.45
N PRO A 89 22.30 0.18 4.00
CA PRO A 89 21.03 0.89 3.84
C PRO A 89 20.62 1.13 2.37
N GLU A 90 21.58 1.33 1.46
CA GLU A 90 21.34 1.52 0.02
C GLU A 90 20.87 0.21 -0.62
N ALA A 91 21.54 -0.91 -0.32
CA ALA A 91 21.14 -2.23 -0.79
C ALA A 91 19.76 -2.62 -0.25
N LEU A 92 19.49 -2.34 1.03
CA LEU A 92 18.18 -2.56 1.63
C LEU A 92 17.10 -1.69 0.95
N SER A 93 17.40 -0.43 0.62
CA SER A 93 16.45 0.45 -0.06
C SER A 93 16.01 -0.12 -1.42
N LEU A 94 16.96 -0.62 -2.20
CA LEU A 94 16.67 -1.29 -3.48
C LEU A 94 15.85 -2.56 -3.27
N LYS A 95 16.21 -3.37 -2.27
CA LYS A 95 15.48 -4.60 -1.92
C LYS A 95 14.03 -4.30 -1.51
N VAL A 96 13.80 -3.33 -0.61
CA VAL A 96 12.46 -2.92 -0.19
C VAL A 96 11.64 -2.44 -1.39
N MET A 97 12.19 -1.58 -2.25
CA MET A 97 11.49 -1.09 -3.44
C MET A 97 11.14 -2.20 -4.44
N ALA A 98 11.98 -3.23 -4.57
CA ALA A 98 11.72 -4.38 -5.42
C ALA A 98 10.67 -5.35 -4.84
N GLU A 99 10.61 -5.48 -3.51
CA GLU A 99 9.87 -6.57 -2.87
C GLU A 99 8.55 -6.14 -2.21
N PHE A 100 8.38 -4.88 -1.78
CA PHE A 100 7.20 -4.45 -1.01
C PHE A 100 5.86 -4.76 -1.72
N SER A 101 5.84 -4.69 -3.05
CA SER A 101 4.66 -4.96 -3.88
C SER A 101 4.74 -6.24 -4.70
N ARG A 102 5.79 -7.05 -4.52
CA ARG A 102 5.94 -8.32 -5.23
C ARG A 102 4.82 -9.27 -4.82
N PRO A 103 3.97 -9.73 -5.75
CA PRO A 103 2.91 -10.66 -5.41
C PRO A 103 3.49 -12.07 -5.13
N PRO A 104 2.72 -12.98 -4.51
CA PRO A 104 3.12 -14.36 -4.29
C PRO A 104 3.49 -15.06 -5.61
N LEU A 105 4.35 -16.08 -5.52
CA LEU A 105 4.72 -16.91 -6.67
C LEU A 105 3.46 -17.51 -7.32
N GLY A 106 3.40 -17.53 -8.65
CA GLY A 106 2.23 -18.00 -9.41
C GLY A 106 1.13 -16.95 -9.58
N TYR A 107 1.21 -15.79 -8.93
CA TYR A 107 0.16 -14.77 -9.09
C TYR A 107 0.12 -14.18 -10.51
N ASN A 108 -1.00 -14.38 -11.21
CA ASN A 108 -1.26 -13.75 -12.50
C ASN A 108 -2.62 -13.03 -12.53
N CYS A 109 -2.62 -11.70 -12.43
CA CYS A 109 -3.87 -10.92 -12.35
C CYS A 109 -4.77 -11.12 -13.58
N ARG A 110 -5.93 -11.76 -13.39
CA ARG A 110 -6.94 -12.01 -14.44
C ARG A 110 -7.89 -10.84 -14.71
N MET A 111 -7.59 -9.64 -14.19
CA MET A 111 -8.46 -8.46 -14.32
C MET A 111 -9.92 -8.73 -13.91
N CYS A 112 -10.12 -9.55 -12.88
CA CYS A 112 -11.46 -9.94 -12.43
C CYS A 112 -12.16 -8.87 -11.58
N GLY A 113 -11.42 -7.90 -11.05
CA GLY A 113 -11.95 -6.82 -10.21
C GLY A 113 -12.28 -7.22 -8.76
N GLN A 114 -12.08 -8.47 -8.36
CA GLN A 114 -12.44 -8.97 -7.02
C GLN A 114 -11.74 -8.22 -5.88
N CYS A 115 -10.48 -7.81 -6.10
CA CYS A 115 -9.76 -7.00 -5.13
C CYS A 115 -10.42 -5.64 -4.85
N CYS A 116 -11.17 -5.11 -5.82
CA CYS A 116 -11.86 -3.82 -5.74
C CYS A 116 -13.32 -3.91 -5.27
N THR A 117 -13.89 -5.12 -5.22
CA THR A 117 -15.30 -5.36 -4.87
C THR A 117 -15.48 -6.11 -3.55
N ARG A 118 -14.48 -6.90 -3.12
CA ARG A 118 -14.57 -7.71 -1.90
C ARG A 118 -13.76 -7.17 -0.73
N PHE A 119 -12.66 -6.45 -0.98
CA PHE A 119 -11.90 -5.84 0.10
C PHE A 119 -12.36 -4.44 0.42
N ARG A 120 -13.07 -4.27 1.53
CA ARG A 120 -13.48 -2.95 2.02
C ARG A 120 -12.31 -1.97 2.08
N ASP A 121 -11.12 -2.43 2.47
CA ASP A 121 -9.92 -1.58 2.52
C ASP A 121 -9.51 -1.00 1.16
N ALA A 122 -9.87 -1.64 0.03
CA ALA A 122 -9.62 -1.10 -1.30
C ALA A 122 -10.40 0.19 -1.60
N TRP A 123 -11.52 0.45 -0.89
CA TRP A 123 -12.31 1.66 -1.07
C TRP A 123 -12.71 2.41 0.21
N GLN A 124 -12.42 1.86 1.38
CA GLN A 124 -12.57 2.48 2.70
C GLN A 124 -11.36 2.15 3.55
N GLY A 125 -10.29 2.91 3.38
CA GLY A 125 -9.12 2.79 4.23
C GLY A 125 -8.26 4.03 4.19
N LEU A 126 -7.09 3.93 4.78
CA LEU A 126 -6.13 5.03 4.85
C LEU A 126 -5.09 4.94 3.74
N VAL A 127 -4.47 6.06 3.44
CA VAL A 127 -3.28 6.17 2.58
C VAL A 127 -2.20 6.95 3.34
N SER A 128 -0.93 6.65 3.04
CA SER A 128 0.18 7.32 3.71
C SER A 128 0.27 8.79 3.31
N VAL A 129 0.91 9.60 4.16
CA VAL A 129 1.13 11.02 3.88
C VAL A 129 1.98 11.20 2.62
N GLU A 130 3.03 10.39 2.47
CA GLU A 130 3.93 10.41 1.33
C GLU A 130 3.23 10.06 0.02
N GLU A 131 2.23 9.17 0.04
CA GLU A 131 1.41 8.88 -1.15
C GLU A 131 0.61 10.12 -1.59
N VAL A 132 -0.02 10.81 -0.64
CA VAL A 132 -0.79 12.03 -0.90
C VAL A 132 0.12 13.14 -1.42
N GLU A 133 1.27 13.35 -0.80
CA GLU A 133 2.28 14.31 -1.26
C GLU A 133 2.82 13.96 -2.65
N GLY A 134 3.05 12.66 -2.92
CA GLY A 134 3.42 12.16 -4.24
C GLY A 134 2.36 12.51 -5.29
N TRP A 135 1.08 12.30 -5.00
CA TRP A 135 0.00 12.68 -5.89
C TRP A 135 -0.15 14.20 -6.06
N ARG A 136 0.08 14.99 -5.00
CA ARG A 136 0.09 16.47 -5.06
C ARG A 136 1.22 16.97 -5.98
N ARG A 137 2.45 16.51 -5.77
CA ARG A 137 3.62 16.88 -6.59
C ARG A 137 3.43 16.51 -8.06
N ALA A 138 2.81 15.37 -8.33
CA ALA A 138 2.56 14.90 -9.69
C ALA A 138 1.29 15.48 -10.34
N GLY A 139 0.52 16.32 -9.64
CA GLY A 139 -0.66 16.98 -10.20
C GLY A 139 -1.88 16.07 -10.42
N PHE A 140 -2.01 14.96 -9.69
CA PHE A 140 -3.13 14.02 -9.84
C PHE A 140 -4.41 14.50 -9.15
N ALA A 141 -4.95 15.63 -9.62
CA ALA A 141 -6.13 16.29 -9.04
C ALA A 141 -7.37 15.37 -8.98
N SER A 142 -7.54 14.46 -9.94
CA SER A 142 -8.65 13.50 -9.94
C SER A 142 -8.58 12.54 -8.75
N ILE A 143 -7.39 12.07 -8.39
CA ILE A 143 -7.15 11.21 -7.23
C ILE A 143 -7.36 12.00 -5.95
N LEU A 144 -6.69 13.15 -5.85
CA LEU A 144 -6.71 14.01 -4.67
C LEU A 144 -8.12 14.47 -4.32
N ARG A 145 -8.98 14.72 -5.31
CA ARG A 145 -10.40 15.07 -5.10
C ARG A 145 -11.18 14.02 -4.30
N LEU A 146 -10.74 12.75 -4.31
CA LEU A 146 -11.39 11.66 -3.57
C LEU A 146 -10.64 11.28 -2.28
N VAL A 147 -9.61 12.04 -1.90
CA VAL A 147 -8.86 11.87 -0.65
C VAL A 147 -9.35 12.93 0.34
N SER A 148 -9.80 12.50 1.52
CA SER A 148 -10.18 13.41 2.61
C SER A 148 -9.05 13.51 3.62
N GLU A 149 -8.60 14.73 3.92
CA GLU A 149 -7.71 15.02 5.04
C GLU A 149 -8.53 15.16 6.31
N GLU A 150 -8.11 14.47 7.37
CA GLU A 150 -8.83 14.40 8.62
C GLU A 150 -7.89 14.78 9.76
N LYS A 151 -8.39 15.56 10.70
CA LYS A 151 -7.64 15.99 11.89
C LYS A 151 -8.38 15.55 13.13
N ARG A 152 -7.73 14.75 13.98
CA ARG A 152 -8.32 14.28 15.23
C ARG A 152 -7.24 14.05 16.27
N GLU A 153 -7.45 14.58 17.48
CA GLU A 153 -6.57 14.34 18.65
C GLU A 153 -5.09 14.63 18.34
N GLY A 154 -4.81 15.74 17.65
CA GLY A 154 -3.45 16.12 17.27
C GLY A 154 -2.83 15.27 16.16
N ARG A 155 -3.61 14.46 15.44
CA ARG A 155 -3.17 13.61 14.33
C ARG A 155 -3.83 14.02 13.03
N ILE A 156 -3.07 13.92 11.94
CA ILE A 156 -3.53 14.09 10.56
C ILE A 156 -3.51 12.73 9.88
N TYR A 157 -4.57 12.39 9.15
CA TYR A 157 -4.63 11.17 8.35
C TYR A 157 -5.49 11.36 7.11
N TYR A 158 -5.30 10.49 6.13
CA TYR A 158 -5.95 10.63 4.82
C TYR A 158 -6.83 9.43 4.52
N LYS A 159 -8.13 9.67 4.35
CA LYS A 159 -9.11 8.65 3.96
C LYS A 159 -9.19 8.52 2.44
N ALA A 160 -9.14 7.28 1.95
CA ALA A 160 -9.38 6.92 0.56
C ALA A 160 -10.47 5.83 0.49
N TRP A 161 -11.61 6.01 -0.17
CA TRP A 161 -12.02 7.13 -1.03
C TRP A 161 -13.31 7.76 -0.54
N VAL A 162 -13.32 9.09 -0.38
CA VAL A 162 -14.47 9.84 0.14
C VAL A 162 -15.13 10.60 -0.99
N ASN A 163 -16.46 10.54 -1.07
CA ASN A 163 -17.23 11.30 -2.03
C ASN A 163 -17.29 12.77 -1.57
N PRO A 164 -16.75 13.72 -2.35
CA PRO A 164 -16.69 15.12 -1.93
C PRO A 164 -18.07 15.80 -1.79
N LYS A 165 -19.12 15.21 -2.37
CA LYS A 165 -20.49 15.74 -2.24
C LYS A 165 -21.19 15.30 -0.97
N THR A 166 -20.88 14.10 -0.46
CA THR A 166 -21.60 13.52 0.68
C THR A 166 -20.74 13.43 1.94
N GLY A 167 -19.41 13.52 1.83
CA GLY A 167 -18.49 13.29 2.94
C GLY A 167 -18.35 11.82 3.36
N GLU A 168 -19.02 10.91 2.64
CA GLU A 168 -19.03 9.48 2.95
C GLU A 168 -18.10 8.68 2.03
N TYR A 169 -17.67 7.51 2.49
CA TYR A 169 -16.99 6.56 1.63
C TYR A 169 -17.90 6.09 0.48
N PHE A 170 -17.28 5.76 -0.66
CA PHE A 170 -18.01 5.04 -1.70
C PHE A 170 -18.45 3.65 -1.22
N LYS A 171 -19.54 3.12 -1.80
CA LYS A 171 -19.99 1.73 -1.55
C LYS A 171 -19.13 0.67 -2.24
N ARG A 172 -18.32 1.07 -3.23
CA ARG A 172 -17.37 0.25 -3.99
C ARG A 172 -16.21 1.11 -4.47
N CYS A 173 -15.10 0.52 -4.93
CA CYS A 173 -13.97 1.28 -5.45
C CYS A 173 -14.38 2.20 -6.61
N PRO A 174 -14.20 3.54 -6.48
CA PRO A 174 -14.59 4.51 -7.51
C PRO A 174 -13.68 4.45 -8.74
N TRP A 175 -12.57 3.73 -8.67
CA TRP A 175 -11.60 3.56 -9.75
C TRP A 175 -11.80 2.28 -10.55
N LEU A 176 -12.69 1.39 -10.13
CA LEU A 176 -13.00 0.16 -10.86
C LEU A 176 -13.77 0.50 -12.15
N ARG A 177 -13.27 0.06 -13.30
CA ARG A 177 -13.88 0.27 -14.62
C ARG A 177 -13.89 -1.02 -15.43
N LYS A 178 -14.85 -1.13 -16.34
CA LYS A 178 -14.79 -2.13 -17.41
C LYS A 178 -13.74 -1.67 -18.43
N MET A 179 -12.84 -2.57 -18.78
CA MET A 179 -11.79 -2.44 -19.79
C MET A 179 -11.99 -3.53 -20.85
N ASN A 180 -11.23 -3.49 -21.95
CA ASN A 180 -11.36 -4.45 -23.05
C ASN A 180 -11.19 -5.92 -22.60
N SER A 181 -10.28 -6.17 -21.66
CA SER A 181 -9.94 -7.51 -21.15
C SER A 181 -10.62 -7.89 -19.83
N GLY A 182 -11.57 -7.08 -19.33
CA GLY A 182 -12.27 -7.37 -18.07
C GLY A 182 -12.48 -6.13 -17.19
N MET A 183 -12.17 -6.24 -15.91
CA MET A 183 -12.28 -5.17 -14.93
C MET A 183 -10.89 -4.64 -14.55
N GLY A 184 -10.69 -3.33 -14.71
CA GLY A 184 -9.41 -2.66 -14.45
C GLY A 184 -9.53 -1.52 -13.44
N CYS A 185 -8.38 -1.12 -12.91
CA CYS A 185 -8.25 0.07 -12.08
C CYS A 185 -7.88 1.26 -12.98
N ALA A 186 -8.70 2.30 -12.99
CA ALA A 186 -8.48 3.51 -13.78
C ALA A 186 -7.23 4.30 -13.37
N ILE A 187 -6.70 4.05 -12.17
CA ILE A 187 -5.48 4.68 -11.64
C ILE A 187 -4.35 3.67 -11.48
N HIS A 188 -4.23 2.69 -12.40
CA HIS A 188 -3.35 1.53 -12.22
C HIS A 188 -1.91 1.88 -11.78
N LEU A 189 -1.28 2.85 -12.45
CA LEU A 189 0.09 3.32 -12.16
C LEU A 189 0.18 4.20 -10.90
N HIS A 190 -0.95 4.67 -10.40
CA HIS A 190 -1.05 5.60 -9.28
C HIS A 190 -1.84 5.01 -8.12
N LYS A 191 -2.04 3.69 -8.12
CA LYS A 191 -2.73 2.97 -7.05
C LYS A 191 -2.09 3.30 -5.71
N PRO A 192 -2.88 3.37 -4.64
CA PRO A 192 -2.33 3.40 -3.30
C PRO A 192 -1.45 2.17 -3.03
N LEU A 193 -0.45 2.30 -2.16
CA LEU A 193 0.45 1.23 -1.73
C LEU A 193 -0.34 0.03 -1.23
N LYS A 194 -1.41 0.23 -0.44
CA LYS A 194 -2.30 -0.88 -0.01
C LYS A 194 -2.89 -1.69 -1.17
N CYS A 195 -3.18 -1.05 -2.31
CA CYS A 195 -3.69 -1.73 -3.49
C CYS A 195 -2.57 -2.34 -4.34
N ARG A 196 -1.36 -1.74 -4.35
CA ARG A 196 -0.17 -2.30 -5.02
C ARG A 196 0.34 -3.55 -4.34
N THR A 197 0.20 -3.63 -3.02
CA THR A 197 0.65 -4.77 -2.23
C THR A 197 -0.37 -5.89 -2.14
N PHE A 198 -1.51 -5.77 -2.83
CA PHE A 198 -2.44 -6.88 -2.92
C PHE A 198 -2.00 -7.88 -4.01
N PRO A 199 -1.99 -9.19 -3.73
CA PRO A 199 -2.23 -9.83 -2.44
C PRO A 199 -0.92 -9.95 -1.62
N TYR A 200 -1.04 -9.96 -0.29
CA TYR A 200 0.10 -10.25 0.59
C TYR A 200 0.49 -11.73 0.50
N THR A 201 -0.49 -12.63 0.59
CA THR A 201 -0.28 -14.08 0.53
C THR A 201 -1.27 -14.73 -0.45
N ARG A 202 -1.02 -15.99 -0.83
CA ARG A 202 -1.94 -16.76 -1.67
C ARG A 202 -3.29 -16.94 -0.96
N GLU A 203 -3.27 -17.25 0.33
CA GLU A 203 -4.48 -17.44 1.14
C GLU A 203 -5.34 -16.18 1.15
N GLN A 204 -4.72 -14.99 1.26
CA GLN A 204 -5.45 -13.73 1.17
C GLN A 204 -6.12 -13.55 -0.20
N ALA A 205 -5.41 -13.90 -1.28
CA ALA A 205 -5.97 -13.84 -2.63
C ALA A 205 -7.17 -14.79 -2.79
N GLU A 206 -7.02 -16.04 -2.36
CA GLU A 206 -8.07 -17.07 -2.47
C GLU A 206 -9.28 -16.75 -1.59
N TYR A 207 -9.07 -16.30 -0.36
CA TYR A 207 -10.13 -15.83 0.54
C TYR A 207 -10.97 -14.72 -0.11
N SER A 208 -10.33 -13.87 -0.92
CA SER A 208 -11.01 -12.82 -1.66
C SER A 208 -11.72 -13.27 -2.93
N GLY A 209 -11.63 -14.54 -3.30
CA GLY A 209 -12.08 -15.03 -4.60
C GLY A 209 -11.27 -14.46 -5.76
N CYS A 210 -10.02 -14.05 -5.54
CA CYS A 210 -9.13 -13.64 -6.62
C CYS A 210 -8.85 -14.83 -7.52
N ARG A 211 -9.02 -14.64 -8.82
CA ARG A 211 -8.87 -15.67 -9.86
C ARG A 211 -7.43 -15.85 -10.34
N ALA A 212 -6.46 -15.24 -9.67
CA ALA A 212 -5.09 -15.17 -10.16
C ALA A 212 -4.39 -16.53 -10.23
N PHE A 213 -4.86 -17.50 -9.43
CA PHE A 213 -4.31 -18.86 -9.31
C PHE A 213 -5.22 -19.92 -9.95
N ASP A 214 -6.25 -19.53 -10.72
CA ASP A 214 -7.19 -20.49 -11.31
C ASP A 214 -6.50 -21.51 -12.25
N HIS A 215 -5.39 -21.12 -12.89
CA HIS A 215 -4.60 -21.97 -13.79
C HIS A 215 -3.97 -23.18 -13.10
N ASP A 216 -3.67 -23.09 -11.80
CA ASP A 216 -3.13 -24.21 -11.03
C ASP A 216 -4.18 -25.33 -10.95
N ARG A 217 -5.46 -24.97 -10.79
CA ARG A 217 -6.58 -25.93 -10.65
C ARG A 217 -6.93 -26.62 -11.96
N GLU A 218 -6.75 -25.93 -13.10
CA GLU A 218 -6.95 -26.51 -14.43
C GLU A 218 -5.86 -27.56 -14.73
N GLY A 219 -4.64 -27.35 -14.24
CA GLY A 219 -3.53 -28.32 -14.34
C GLY A 219 -3.75 -29.56 -13.47
N ASP A 220 -4.23 -29.38 -12.23
CA ASP A 220 -4.54 -30.49 -11.32
C ASP A 220 -5.66 -31.38 -11.88
N ALA A 221 -6.71 -30.78 -12.45
CA ALA A 221 -7.83 -31.52 -13.05
C ALA A 221 -7.45 -32.31 -14.32
N LEU A 222 -6.38 -31.91 -15.02
CA LEU A 222 -5.85 -32.63 -16.19
C LEU A 222 -4.83 -33.72 -15.81
N ALA A 223 -4.24 -33.65 -14.61
CA ALA A 223 -3.32 -34.66 -14.10
C ALA A 223 -4.04 -35.84 -13.41
N GLU A 224 -5.29 -35.65 -13.01
CA GLU A 224 -6.15 -36.67 -12.37
C GLU A 224 -7.06 -37.43 -13.36
N GLY A 225 -6.99 -37.14 -14.67
CA GLY A 225 -7.77 -37.79 -15.74
C GLY A 225 -6.92 -38.54 -16.74
#